data_AF-A0A7C5DZF1-F1
#
_entry.id   AF-A0A7C5DZF1-F1
#
_cell.length_a   1.000
_cell.length_b   1.000
_cell.length_c   1.000
_cell.angle_alpha   90.00
_cell.angle_beta   90.00
_cell.angle_gamma   90.00
#
_symmetry.space_group_name_H-M   'P 1'
#
loop_
_entity.id
_entity.type
_entity.pdbx_description
1 polymer ?
#
loop_
_entity_poly.entity_id
_entity_poly.type
_entity_poly.pdbx_seq_one_letter_code
_entity_poly.pdbx_strand_id
1 'polypeptide(L)'
;PNAAIRNLIRENKIHQIYATMQMGQETFGMQTFNQSLADLYLNRSITLETAMEITSKPQELTEIIQRKEGLKVTKKSFKPKQMR
;
A
#
# COMPACT_ATOMS: atom_id res chain seq x y z
N PRO A 1 4.74 11.82 13.69
CA PRO A 1 3.43 12.29 13.14
C PRO A 1 3.61 13.59 12.33
N ASN A 2 3.24 13.61 11.04
CA ASN A 2 3.34 14.80 10.18
C ASN A 2 2.43 15.94 10.70
N ALA A 3 2.85 17.20 10.52
CA ALA A 3 2.07 18.39 10.85
C ALA A 3 0.68 18.39 10.18
N ALA A 4 0.57 17.89 8.96
CA ALA A 4 -0.70 17.77 8.24
C ALA A 4 -1.73 16.91 9.00
N ILE A 5 -1.35 15.72 9.46
CA ILE A 5 -2.25 14.83 10.21
C ILE A 5 -2.68 15.47 11.54
N ARG A 6 -1.77 16.17 12.23
CA ARG A 6 -2.11 16.88 13.46
C ARG A 6 -3.14 17.99 13.22
N ASN A 7 -3.04 18.71 12.11
CA ASN A 7 -4.00 19.75 11.75
C ASN A 7 -5.38 19.14 11.43
N LEU A 8 -5.42 18.06 10.65
CA LEU A 8 -6.66 17.37 10.29
C LEU A 8 -7.41 16.83 11.52
N ILE A 9 -6.70 16.37 12.56
CA ILE A 9 -7.28 15.96 13.83
C ILE A 9 -7.90 17.14 14.56
N ARG A 10 -7.20 18.29 14.65
CA ARG A 10 -7.73 19.49 15.31
C ARG A 10 -8.97 20.05 14.62
N GLU A 11 -9.04 19.94 13.30
CA GLU A 11 -10.15 20.44 12.48
C GLU A 11 -11.31 19.44 12.33
N ASN A 12 -11.26 18.28 13.02
CA ASN A 12 -12.24 17.19 12.90
C ASN A 12 -12.44 16.68 11.45
N LYS A 13 -11.39 16.71 10.63
CA LYS A 13 -11.38 16.27 9.22
C LYS A 13 -10.81 14.85 9.09
N ILE A 14 -11.29 13.93 9.92
CA ILE A 14 -10.77 12.56 10.02
C ILE A 14 -10.82 11.81 8.68
N HIS A 15 -11.85 12.05 7.87
CA HIS A 15 -12.00 11.46 6.54
C HIS A 15 -10.83 11.82 5.59
N GLN A 16 -10.20 12.98 5.76
CA GLN A 16 -9.06 13.42 4.93
C GLN A 16 -7.74 12.77 5.36
N ILE A 17 -7.67 12.18 6.56
CA ILE A 17 -6.47 11.47 7.04
C ILE A 17 -6.15 10.33 6.08
N TYR A 18 -7.16 9.63 5.58
CA TYR A 18 -6.97 8.53 4.64
C TYR A 18 -6.31 8.97 3.33
N ALA A 19 -6.83 10.03 2.69
CA ALA A 19 -6.21 10.59 1.47
C ALA A 19 -4.78 11.09 1.74
N THR A 20 -4.56 11.71 2.91
CA THR A 20 -3.24 12.18 3.32
C THR A 20 -2.26 11.03 3.54
N MET A 21 -2.73 9.90 4.10
CA MET A 21 -1.92 8.68 4.24
C MET A 21 -1.58 8.05 2.89
N GLN A 22 -2.50 8.09 1.92
CA GLN A 22 -2.24 7.63 0.56
C GLN A 22 -1.18 8.48 -0.14
N MET A 23 -1.22 9.80 0.02
CA MET A 23 -0.22 10.72 -0.57
C MET A 23 1.12 10.72 0.18
N GLY A 24 1.11 10.53 1.50
CA GLY A 24 2.32 10.57 2.35
C GLY A 24 3.19 9.32 2.31
N GLN A 25 2.92 8.41 1.38
CA GLN A 25 3.56 7.10 1.25
C GLN A 25 5.06 7.20 0.99
N GLU A 26 5.42 7.94 -0.06
CA GLU A 26 6.82 8.05 -0.51
C GLU A 26 7.63 8.98 0.39
N THR A 27 7.00 10.06 0.88
CA THR A 27 7.70 11.13 1.59
C THR A 27 7.84 10.88 3.09
N PHE A 28 6.85 10.23 3.70
CA PHE A 28 6.77 10.09 5.16
C PHE A 28 6.64 8.63 5.62
N GLY A 29 6.73 7.67 4.68
CA GLY A 29 6.56 6.25 4.98
C GLY A 29 5.17 5.92 5.55
N MET A 30 4.15 6.73 5.25
CA MET A 30 2.80 6.44 5.68
C MET A 30 2.32 5.16 4.99
N GLN A 31 1.58 4.32 5.71
CA GLN A 31 1.10 3.05 5.19
C GLN A 31 -0.39 2.91 5.52
N THR A 32 -1.19 2.58 4.51
CA THR A 32 -2.59 2.23 4.72
C THR A 32 -2.72 0.76 5.10
N PHE A 33 -3.84 0.42 5.76
CA PHE A 33 -4.10 -0.97 6.14
C PHE A 33 -4.09 -1.92 4.93
N ASN A 34 -4.75 -1.53 3.83
CA ASN A 34 -4.78 -2.32 2.60
C ASN A 34 -3.39 -2.54 1.98
N GLN A 35 -2.48 -1.60 2.15
CA GLN A 35 -1.11 -1.77 1.68
C GLN A 35 -0.34 -2.78 2.50
N SER A 36 -0.51 -2.76 3.83
CA SER A 36 0.03 -3.78 4.72
C SER A 36 -0.54 -5.16 4.40
N LEU A 37 -1.85 -5.26 4.14
CA LEU A 37 -2.48 -6.52 3.73
C LEU A 37 -1.92 -7.04 2.40
N ALA A 38 -1.78 -6.16 1.41
CA ALA A 38 -1.18 -6.52 0.13
C ALA A 38 0.27 -7.01 0.29
N ASP A 39 1.06 -6.38 1.17
CA ASP A 39 2.43 -6.83 1.45
C ASP A 39 2.48 -8.19 2.13
N LEU A 40 1.60 -8.44 3.11
CA LEU A 40 1.49 -9.74 3.78
C LEU A 40 1.07 -10.86 2.80
N TYR A 41 0.11 -10.57 1.92
CA TYR A 41 -0.31 -11.51 0.87
C TYR A 41 0.85 -11.81 -0.10
N LEU A 42 1.54 -10.76 -0.57
CA LEU A 42 2.66 -10.90 -1.51
C LEU A 42 3.88 -11.60 -0.90
N ASN A 43 4.03 -11.55 0.42
CA ASN A 43 5.02 -12.29 1.19
C ASN A 43 4.55 -13.70 1.57
N ARG A 44 3.34 -14.10 1.13
CA ARG A 44 2.71 -15.39 1.43
C ARG A 44 2.49 -15.65 2.92
N SER A 45 2.40 -14.60 3.72
CA SER A 45 2.09 -14.69 5.15
C SER A 45 0.59 -14.92 5.39
N ILE A 46 -0.25 -14.49 4.46
CA ILE A 46 -1.71 -14.67 4.48
C ILE A 46 -2.21 -15.10 3.09
N THR A 47 -3.40 -15.71 3.03
CA THR A 47 -4.08 -16.02 1.76
C THR A 47 -4.83 -14.81 1.23
N LEU A 48 -5.16 -14.82 -0.07
CA LEU A 48 -5.97 -13.77 -0.70
C LEU A 48 -7.36 -13.69 -0.05
N GLU A 49 -7.99 -14.83 0.22
CA GLU A 49 -9.29 -14.93 0.86
C GLU A 49 -9.30 -14.23 2.23
N THR A 50 -8.33 -14.54 3.09
CA THR A 50 -8.19 -13.89 4.39
C THR A 50 -7.99 -12.37 4.26
N ALA A 51 -7.21 -11.92 3.27
CA ALA A 51 -7.03 -10.49 3.04
C ALA A 51 -8.35 -9.79 2.61
N MET A 52 -9.16 -10.48 1.81
CA MET A 52 -10.44 -9.98 1.27
C MET A 52 -11.56 -9.97 2.31
N GLU A 53 -11.55 -10.89 3.28
CA GLU A 53 -12.51 -10.90 4.39
C GLU A 53 -12.26 -9.76 5.39
N ILE A 54 -11.00 -9.37 5.58
CA ILE A 54 -10.60 -8.41 6.61
C ILE A 54 -10.65 -6.96 6.12
N THR A 55 -10.41 -6.72 4.82
CA THR A 55 -10.39 -5.36 4.28
C THR A 55 -11.79 -4.73 4.23
N SER A 56 -11.88 -3.46 4.62
CA SER A 56 -13.10 -2.66 4.43
C SER A 56 -13.25 -2.13 3.00
N LYS A 57 -12.23 -2.27 2.14
CA LYS A 57 -12.23 -1.79 0.74
C LYS A 57 -11.60 -2.82 -0.20
N PRO A 58 -12.34 -3.88 -0.57
CA PRO A 58 -11.83 -4.99 -1.39
C PRO A 58 -11.34 -4.59 -2.78
N GLN A 59 -11.99 -3.59 -3.40
CA GLN A 59 -11.61 -3.10 -4.73
C GLN A 59 -10.23 -2.44 -4.69
N GLU A 60 -10.00 -1.54 -3.74
CA GLU A 60 -8.69 -0.89 -3.57
C GLU A 60 -7.59 -1.92 -3.28
N LEU A 61 -7.87 -2.92 -2.43
CA LEU A 61 -6.91 -3.99 -2.13
C LEU A 61 -6.53 -4.75 -3.41
N THR A 62 -7.52 -5.09 -4.25
CA THR A 62 -7.30 -5.80 -5.51
C THR A 62 -6.42 -4.98 -6.46
N GLU A 63 -6.70 -3.67 -6.60
CA GLU A 63 -5.90 -2.76 -7.43
C GLU A 63 -4.45 -2.67 -6.94
N ILE A 64 -4.24 -2.58 -5.62
CA ILE A 64 -2.90 -2.53 -5.00
C ILE A 64 -2.14 -3.83 -5.28
N ILE A 65 -2.79 -4.99 -5.11
CA ILE A 65 -2.20 -6.30 -5.38
C ILE A 65 -1.79 -6.40 -6.85
N GLN A 66 -2.69 -6.13 -7.78
CA GLN A 66 -2.42 -6.18 -9.22
C GLN A 66 -1.25 -5.27 -9.62
N ARG A 67 -1.22 -4.04 -9.10
CA ARG A 67 -0.13 -3.09 -9.33
C ARG A 67 1.21 -3.66 -8.83
N LYS A 68 1.24 -4.22 -7.61
CA LYS A 68 2.46 -4.77 -7.00
C LYS A 68 2.91 -6.08 -7.66
N GLU A 69 2.00 -6.93 -8.13
CA GLU A 69 2.32 -8.13 -8.91
C GLU A 69 2.97 -7.77 -10.25
N GLY A 70 2.42 -6.76 -10.96
CA GLY A 70 3.03 -6.23 -12.18
C GLY A 70 4.47 -5.73 -11.97
N LEU A 71 4.74 -5.07 -10.83
CA LEU A 71 6.09 -4.62 -10.45
C LEU A 71 7.04 -5.79 -10.11
N LYS A 72 6.55 -6.94 -9.63
CA LYS A 72 7.39 -8.13 -9.39
C LYS A 72 7.80 -8.81 -10.70
N VAL A 73 6.91 -8.83 -11.70
CA VAL A 73 7.18 -9.44 -13.02
C VAL A 73 8.30 -8.68 -13.75
N THR A 74 8.26 -7.35 -13.76
CA THR A 74 9.28 -6.52 -14.43
C THR A 74 10.66 -6.67 -13.79
N LYS A 75 10.76 -6.70 -12.46
CA LYS A 75 12.03 -6.91 -11.75
C LYS A 75 12.64 -8.31 -12.00
N LYS A 76 11.81 -9.35 -12.16
CA LYS A 76 12.29 -10.72 -12.44
C LYS A 76 12.88 -10.85 -13.85
N SER A 77 12.39 -10.06 -14.81
CA SER A 77 12.83 -10.05 -16.20
C SER A 77 14.11 -9.22 -16.42
N PHE A 78 14.31 -8.16 -15.65
CA PHE A 78 15.49 -7.29 -15.75
C PHE A 78 16.70 -7.88 -15.00
N LYS A 79 17.39 -8.86 -15.61
CA LYS A 79 18.77 -9.23 -15.23
C LYS A 79 19.73 -8.51 -16.18
N PRO A 80 20.33 -7.36 -15.81
CA PRO A 80 21.37 -6.76 -16.62
C PRO A 80 22.58 -7.70 -16.60
N LYS A 81 22.76 -8.45 -17.69
CA LYS A 81 23.96 -9.23 -17.96
C LYS A 81 25.11 -8.22 -17.96
N GLN A 82 26.02 -8.36 -17.01
CA GLN A 82 27.23 -7.54 -16.86
C GLN A 82 27.85 -7.27 -18.24
N MET A 83 27.84 -6.01 -18.66
CA MET A 83 28.69 -5.54 -19.76
C MET A 83 30.12 -5.65 -19.25
N ARG A 84 30.82 -6.70 -19.72
CA ARG A 84 32.27 -6.74 -19.75
C ARG A 84 32.76 -5.94 -20.95
#